data_AF-A0A417UEF6-F1
#
_entry.id   AF-A0A417UEF6-F1
#
_cell.length_a   1.000
_cell.length_b   1.000
_cell.length_c   1.000
_cell.angle_alpha   90.00
_cell.angle_beta   90.00
_cell.angle_gamma   90.00
#
_symmetry.space_group_name_H-M   'P 1'
#
loop_
_entity.id
_entity.type
_entity.pdbx_description
1 polymer ?
#
loop_
_entity_poly.entity_id
_entity_poly.type
_entity_poly.pdbx_seq_one_letter_code
_entity_poly.pdbx_strand_id
1 'polypeptide(L)'
;MKDCQWLIYSYDYGDNWKVLIICEDTYHSEENGVWKNRKGETESALDGFLEDVISDYRPVCIRKDGIELVDDVGGIYGFCDMLKTICCKSIAVS
;
A
#
# COMPACT_ATOMS: atom_id res chain seq x y z
N MET A 1 16.19 -14.68 15.22
CA MET A 1 15.03 -13.79 15.44
C MET A 1 14.94 -12.90 14.21
N LYS A 2 13.86 -12.98 13.42
CA LYS A 2 13.72 -12.23 12.15
C LYS A 2 12.76 -11.08 12.41
N ASP A 3 13.31 -9.88 12.61
CA ASP A 3 12.55 -8.68 12.89
C ASP A 3 11.61 -8.37 11.72
N CYS A 4 10.30 -8.40 11.97
CA CYS A 4 9.32 -7.82 11.07
C CYS A 4 9.50 -6.31 11.15
N GLN A 5 10.00 -5.68 10.09
CA GLN A 5 10.23 -4.24 10.05
C GLN A 5 8.94 -3.54 9.66
N TRP A 6 8.49 -2.64 10.51
CA TRP A 6 7.33 -1.79 10.28
C TRP A 6 7.65 -0.36 10.71
N LEU A 7 6.98 0.60 10.10
CA LEU A 7 7.05 2.01 10.50
C LEU A 7 5.68 2.66 10.36
N ILE A 8 5.43 3.65 11.22
CA ILE A 8 4.25 4.51 11.13
C ILE A 8 4.71 5.82 10.48
N TYR A 9 4.34 6.01 9.23
CA TYR A 9 4.56 7.26 8.51
C TYR A 9 3.44 8.24 8.89
N SER A 10 3.84 9.42 9.39
CA SER A 10 2.90 10.51 9.68
C SER A 10 2.88 11.47 8.51
N TYR A 11 1.69 11.71 7.98
CA TYR A 11 1.44 12.64 6.87
C TYR A 11 0.39 13.65 7.30
N ASP A 12 0.48 14.88 6.80
CA ASP A 12 -0.41 16.00 7.11
C ASP A 12 -0.72 16.11 8.61
N TYR A 13 0.07 16.92 9.31
CA TYR A 13 -0.08 17.09 10.76
C TYR A 13 -1.41 17.76 11.16
N GLY A 14 -2.12 18.43 10.24
CA GLY A 14 -3.44 18.98 10.49
C GLY A 14 -4.48 17.87 10.63
N ASP A 15 -4.50 16.95 9.66
CA ASP A 15 -5.42 15.81 9.62
C ASP A 15 -4.92 14.59 10.43
N ASN A 16 -3.65 14.60 10.82
CA ASN A 16 -2.98 13.55 11.59
C ASN A 16 -3.07 12.16 10.95
N TRP A 17 -2.90 12.08 9.62
CA TRP A 17 -2.88 10.81 8.91
C TRP A 17 -1.70 9.95 9.38
N LYS A 18 -1.97 8.65 9.56
CA LYS A 18 -0.99 7.62 9.91
C LYS A 18 -1.06 6.49 8.91
N VAL A 19 0.04 6.23 8.22
CA VAL A 19 0.18 5.12 7.28
C VAL A 19 1.11 4.08 7.90
N LEU A 20 0.61 2.88 8.12
CA LEU A 20 1.42 1.75 8.56
C LEU A 20 2.08 1.13 7.33
N ILE A 21 3.42 1.17 7.28
CA ILE A 21 4.21 0.53 6.23
C ILE A 21 4.89 -0.69 6.85
N ILE A 22 4.69 -1.86 6.23
CA ILE A 22 5.23 -3.14 6.69
C ILE A 22 6.07 -3.74 5.56
N CYS A 23 7.27 -4.20 5.88
CA CYS A 23 8.07 -5.03 4.98
C CYS A 23 7.70 -6.50 5.18
N GLU A 24 6.87 -7.05 4.28
CA GLU A 24 6.42 -8.45 4.38
C GLU A 24 7.51 -9.44 3.97
N ASP A 25 8.24 -9.15 2.90
CA ASP A 25 9.36 -9.98 2.41
C ASP A 25 10.38 -9.13 1.64
N THR A 26 11.50 -9.77 1.28
CA THR A 26 12.59 -9.20 0.47
C THR A 26 12.99 -10.22 -0.58
N TYR A 27 13.17 -9.76 -1.82
CA TYR A 27 13.48 -10.62 -2.95
C TYR A 27 14.87 -10.31 -3.51
N HIS A 28 15.55 -11.34 -3.99
CA HIS A 28 16.82 -11.24 -4.68
C HIS A 28 16.82 -12.14 -5.92
N SER A 29 17.55 -11.74 -6.95
CA SER A 29 17.75 -12.55 -8.15
C SER A 29 18.97 -13.44 -7.97
N GLU A 30 18.83 -14.73 -8.30
CA GLU A 30 19.94 -15.67 -8.40
C GLU A 30 20.64 -15.55 -9.76
N GLU A 31 21.83 -16.16 -9.92
CA GLU A 31 22.61 -16.12 -11.18
C GLU A 31 21.85 -16.66 -12.40
N ASN A 32 20.86 -17.52 -12.18
CA ASN A 32 19.99 -18.10 -13.21
C ASN A 32 18.79 -17.20 -13.57
N GLY A 33 18.68 -16.00 -12.99
CA GLY A 33 17.59 -15.06 -13.20
C GLY A 33 16.32 -15.38 -12.40
N VAL A 34 16.34 -16.39 -11.54
CA VAL A 34 15.17 -16.74 -10.71
C VAL A 34 15.15 -15.87 -9.46
N TRP A 35 14.00 -15.25 -9.22
CA TRP A 35 13.75 -14.47 -8.02
C TRP A 35 13.36 -15.35 -6.84
N LYS A 36 14.00 -15.10 -5.69
CA LYS A 36 13.77 -15.81 -4.42
C LYS A 36 13.50 -14.85 -3.28
N ASN A 37 12.53 -15.21 -2.45
CA ASN A 37 12.25 -14.51 -1.20
C ASN A 37 13.29 -14.88 -0.11
N ARG A 38 13.16 -14.31 1.09
CA ARG A 38 14.08 -14.57 2.22
C ARG A 38 14.06 -16.01 2.77
N LYS A 39 13.13 -16.85 2.28
CA LYS A 39 13.00 -18.27 2.61
C LYS A 39 13.51 -19.18 1.49
N GLY A 40 13.95 -18.63 0.36
CA GLY A 40 14.38 -19.40 -0.81
C GLY A 40 13.21 -19.88 -1.68
N GLU A 41 12.02 -19.32 -1.49
CA GLU A 41 10.82 -19.67 -2.25
C GLU A 41 10.65 -18.69 -3.43
N THR A 42 10.07 -19.18 -4.52
CA THR A 42 9.68 -18.35 -5.67
C THR A 42 8.20 -18.02 -5.57
N GLU A 43 7.81 -16.81 -5.95
CA GLU A 43 6.43 -16.35 -5.89
C GLU A 43 5.92 -15.97 -7.29
N SER A 44 5.12 -16.86 -7.89
CA SER A 44 4.66 -16.70 -9.27
C SER A 44 3.78 -15.47 -9.50
N ALA A 45 3.12 -14.96 -8.46
CA ALA A 45 2.32 -13.74 -8.54
C ALA A 45 3.15 -12.47 -8.77
N LEU A 46 4.47 -12.53 -8.54
CA LEU A 46 5.41 -11.42 -8.70
C LEU A 46 6.25 -11.53 -9.98
N ASP A 47 5.99 -12.55 -10.80
CA ASP A 47 6.75 -12.78 -12.03
C ASP A 47 6.61 -11.59 -12.99
N GLY A 48 7.72 -11.16 -13.59
CA GLY A 48 7.82 -9.92 -14.37
C GLY A 48 7.91 -8.63 -13.53
N PHE A 49 7.10 -8.46 -12.48
CA PHE A 49 7.08 -7.21 -11.70
C PHE A 49 8.42 -6.89 -11.01
N LEU A 50 9.13 -7.91 -10.51
CA LEU A 50 10.44 -7.71 -9.87
C LEU A 50 11.49 -7.19 -10.87
N GLU A 51 11.43 -7.67 -12.12
CA GLU A 51 12.31 -7.22 -13.20
C GLU A 51 11.97 -5.78 -13.61
N ASP A 52 10.69 -5.44 -13.73
CA ASP A 52 10.22 -4.09 -14.04
C ASP A 52 10.68 -3.08 -12.99
N VAL A 53 10.54 -3.41 -11.69
CA VAL A 53 10.96 -2.51 -10.60
C VAL A 53 12.45 -2.20 -10.64
N ILE A 54 13.28 -3.21 -10.93
CA ILE A 54 14.75 -3.08 -10.97
C ILE A 54 15.20 -2.35 -12.24
N SER A 55 14.57 -2.63 -13.38
CA SER A 55 14.92 -2.02 -14.66
C SER A 55 14.48 -0.55 -14.74
N ASP A 56 13.28 -0.23 -14.24
CA ASP A 56 12.72 1.13 -14.28
C ASP A 56 13.08 1.98 -13.07
N TYR A 57 13.66 1.37 -12.02
CA TYR A 57 13.92 1.99 -10.72
C TYR A 57 12.66 2.67 -10.12
N ARG A 58 11.50 2.03 -10.28
CA ARG A 58 10.20 2.57 -9.86
C ARG A 58 9.37 1.52 -9.13
N PRO A 59 8.72 1.87 -8.01
CA PRO A 59 7.84 0.94 -7.33
C PRO A 59 6.59 0.64 -8.17
N VAL A 60 6.14 -0.63 -8.13
CA VAL A 60 4.91 -1.09 -8.78
C VAL A 60 3.88 -1.47 -7.72
N CYS A 61 2.65 -0.97 -7.88
CA CYS A 61 1.53 -1.40 -7.05
C CYS A 61 0.93 -2.68 -7.64
N ILE A 62 1.20 -3.82 -7.00
CA ILE A 62 0.72 -5.14 -7.44
C ILE A 62 -0.67 -5.51 -6.90
N ARG A 63 -1.12 -4.82 -5.85
CA ARG A 63 -2.43 -5.02 -5.21
C ARG A 63 -2.86 -3.76 -4.48
N LYS A 64 -4.14 -3.41 -4.61
CA LYS A 64 -4.78 -2.31 -3.89
C LYS A 64 -6.15 -2.76 -3.38
N ASP A 65 -6.43 -2.41 -2.15
CA ASP A 65 -7.76 -2.49 -1.54
C ASP A 65 -8.10 -1.12 -0.94
N GLY A 66 -9.36 -0.72 -1.03
CA GLY A 66 -9.82 0.62 -0.65
C GLY A 66 -9.62 1.72 -1.71
N ILE A 67 -9.88 2.96 -1.29
CA ILE A 67 -9.85 4.18 -2.13
C ILE A 67 -8.69 5.10 -1.75
N GLU A 68 -8.39 6.07 -2.60
CA GLU A 68 -7.38 7.09 -2.37
C GLU A 68 -7.66 7.90 -1.10
N LEU A 69 -6.58 8.31 -0.42
CA LEU A 69 -6.65 9.28 0.65
C LEU A 69 -7.10 10.62 0.08
N VAL A 70 -7.99 11.31 0.79
CA VAL A 70 -8.47 12.64 0.44
C VAL A 70 -7.83 13.62 1.42
N ASP A 71 -7.15 14.64 0.88
CA ASP A 71 -6.47 15.67 1.66
C ASP A 71 -7.47 16.67 2.29
N ASP A 72 -7.08 17.28 3.41
CA ASP A 72 -7.80 18.38 4.08
C ASP A 72 -9.27 18.08 4.45
N VAL A 73 -9.59 16.82 4.78
CA VAL A 73 -10.95 16.41 5.16
C VAL A 73 -11.17 16.37 6.66
N GLY A 74 -10.16 16.66 7.48
CA GLY A 74 -10.23 16.57 8.94
C GLY A 74 -9.90 15.17 9.45
N GLY A 75 -8.97 14.47 8.78
CA GLY A 75 -8.49 13.15 9.16
C GLY A 75 -9.56 12.06 9.03
N ILE A 76 -9.35 10.93 9.72
CA ILE A 76 -10.20 9.74 9.57
C ILE A 76 -11.67 10.02 9.92
N TYR A 77 -11.94 10.86 10.91
CA TYR A 77 -13.32 11.17 11.33
C TYR A 77 -14.02 12.07 10.34
N GLY A 78 -13.35 13.14 9.87
CA GLY A 78 -13.91 14.01 8.85
C GLY A 78 -14.13 13.29 7.51
N PHE A 79 -13.21 12.39 7.13
CA PHE A 79 -13.41 11.50 5.98
C PHE A 79 -14.63 10.58 6.14
N CYS A 80 -14.81 9.94 7.30
CA CYS A 80 -15.98 9.12 7.58
C CYS A 80 -17.28 9.93 7.46
N ASP A 81 -17.30 11.15 8.00
CA ASP A 81 -18.49 12.01 7.97
C ASP A 81 -18.79 12.55 6.57
N MET A 82 -17.75 12.85 5.78
CA MET A 82 -17.89 13.15 4.35
C MET A 82 -18.54 11.98 3.61
N LEU A 83 -18.03 10.75 3.77
CA LEU A 83 -18.57 9.56 3.13
C LEU A 83 -20.03 9.30 3.53
N LYS A 84 -20.37 9.40 4.82
CA LYS A 84 -21.77 9.30 5.28
C LYS A 84 -22.65 10.34 4.62
N THR A 85 -22.18 11.58 4.53
CA THR A 85 -22.94 12.69 3.95
C THR A 85 -23.23 12.45 2.47
N ILE A 86 -22.25 11.98 1.70
CA ILE A 86 -22.41 11.69 0.27
C ILE A 86 -23.29 10.45 0.07
N CYS A 87 -22.99 9.35 0.76
CA CYS A 87 -23.68 8.08 0.58
C CYS A 87 -25.14 8.13 1.07
N CYS A 88 -25.44 8.84 2.17
CA CYS A 88 -26.81 8.96 2.68
C CYS A 88 -27.66 9.97 1.90
N LYS A 89 -27.06 10.95 1.21
CA LYS A 89 -27.82 11.90 0.37
C LYS A 89 -28.27 11.29 -0.96
N SER A 90 -27.60 10.27 -1.46
CA SER A 90 -28.01 9.55 -2.68
C SER A 90 -29.32 8.76 -2.54
N ILE A 91 -29.89 8.64 -1.33
CA ILE A 91 -31.16 7.95 -1.07
C ILE A 91 -32.35 8.93 -0.99
N ALA A 92 -32.12 10.25 -0.91
CA ALA A 92 -33.17 11.25 -0.75
C ALA A 92 -33.59 11.96 -2.05
N VAL A 93 -33.24 11.41 -3.22
CA VAL A 93 -33.71 11.88 -4.53
C VAL A 93 -34.24 10.69 -5.34
N SER A 94 -35.42 10.22 -4.98
CA SER A 94 -36.30 9.38 -5.81
C SER A 94 -37.74 9.58 -5.39
#